data_AF-A0A4R8RWF5-F1
#
_entry.id   AF-A0A4R8RWF5-F1
#
_cell.length_a   1.000
_cell.length_b   1.000
_cell.length_c   1.000
_cell.angle_alpha   90.00
_cell.angle_beta   90.00
_cell.angle_gamma   90.00
#
_symmetry.space_group_name_H-M   'P 1'
#
loop_
_entity.id
_entity.type
_entity.pdbx_description
1 polymer ?
#
loop_
_entity_poly.entity_id
_entity_poly.type
_entity_poly.pdbx_seq_one_letter_code
_entity_poly.pdbx_strand_id
1 'polypeptide(L)'
;MRVWTLVLTIPVVALLLQPLWAPRWGSGVLGEVSVAGPVAAVGTIVVFFGAVALYCVTLQQILSELPEWGRARSPRSVWLMFALPFNFVEDFFIVNDIAGSLSATSVVTDTSRNIWRTTGLAWCALQIISLFPGPIGLAGGALAILVWLGNWAHAGIIVRALSRAPLPRDQR
;
A
#
# COMPACT_ATOMS: atom_id res chain seq x y z
N MET A 1 0.69 -2.49 15.64
CA MET A 1 -0.02 -1.33 15.05
C MET A 1 0.15 -0.13 15.97
N ARG A 2 0.26 1.08 15.39
CA ARG A 2 0.49 2.31 16.16
C ARG A 2 -0.84 2.84 16.71
N VAL A 3 -0.80 3.55 17.84
CA VAL A 3 -2.01 4.20 18.41
C VAL A 3 -2.63 5.19 17.42
N TRP A 4 -1.80 5.92 16.69
CA TRP A 4 -2.26 6.83 15.64
C TRP A 4 -2.99 6.13 14.49
N THR A 5 -2.61 4.89 14.15
CA THR A 5 -3.34 4.08 13.16
C THR A 5 -4.80 3.94 13.60
N LEU A 6 -5.04 3.60 14.88
CA LEU A 6 -6.40 3.42 15.41
C LEU A 6 -7.23 4.70 15.34
N VAL A 7 -6.65 5.84 15.73
CA VAL A 7 -7.35 7.14 15.74
C VAL A 7 -7.69 7.58 14.31
N LEU A 8 -6.74 7.45 13.38
CA LEU A 8 -6.92 7.87 11.98
C LEU A 8 -7.80 6.90 11.18
N THR A 9 -8.00 5.66 11.65
CA THR A 9 -8.94 4.71 11.03
C THR A 9 -10.40 5.07 11.30
N ILE A 10 -10.71 5.88 12.33
CA ILE A 10 -12.08 6.32 12.63
C ILE A 10 -12.77 7.00 11.42
N PRO A 11 -12.20 8.04 10.78
CA PRO A 11 -12.81 8.65 9.60
C PRO A 11 -12.89 7.69 8.40
N VAL A 12 -11.94 6.76 8.25
CA VAL A 12 -11.97 5.72 7.21
C VAL A 12 -13.18 4.81 7.40
N VAL A 13 -13.41 4.35 8.63
CA VAL A 13 -14.59 3.53 8.97
C VAL A 13 -15.88 4.31 8.72
N ALA A 14 -15.93 5.58 9.10
CA ALA A 14 -17.09 6.43 8.82
C ALA A 14 -17.39 6.53 7.32
N LEU A 15 -16.36 6.71 6.48
CA LEU A 15 -16.49 6.73 5.02
C LEU A 15 -16.90 5.36 4.46
N LEU A 16 -16.34 4.25 4.94
CA LEU A 16 -16.74 2.90 4.51
C LEU A 16 -18.20 2.58 4.85
N LEU A 17 -18.68 3.07 6.00
CA LEU A 17 -20.06 2.91 6.45
C LEU A 17 -21.00 3.98 5.91
N GLN A 18 -20.52 4.92 5.08
CA GLN A 18 -21.31 5.98 4.46
C GLN A 18 -22.62 5.49 3.84
N PRO A 19 -22.69 4.35 3.13
CA PRO A 19 -23.95 3.87 2.55
C PRO A 19 -25.05 3.63 3.60
N LEU A 20 -24.70 3.37 4.86
CA LEU A 20 -25.67 3.11 5.94
C LEU A 20 -26.27 4.40 6.53
N TRP A 21 -25.49 5.48 6.60
CA TRP A 21 -25.91 6.72 7.27
C TRP A 21 -26.13 7.91 6.32
N ALA A 22 -25.67 7.82 5.06
CA ALA A 22 -25.99 8.78 4.01
C ALA A 22 -26.34 8.09 2.66
N PRO A 23 -27.42 7.29 2.59
CA PRO A 23 -27.77 6.49 1.40
C PRO A 23 -27.99 7.33 0.13
N ARG A 24 -28.40 8.60 0.30
CA ARG A 24 -28.62 9.58 -0.77
C ARG A 24 -27.38 9.94 -1.58
N TRP A 25 -26.18 9.61 -1.11
CA TRP A 25 -24.94 9.86 -1.86
C TRP A 25 -24.59 8.72 -2.82
N GLY A 26 -25.40 7.67 -2.88
CA GLY A 26 -25.22 6.52 -3.76
C GLY A 26 -25.00 5.22 -2.99
N SER A 27 -25.08 4.10 -3.71
CA SER A 27 -24.90 2.74 -3.18
C SER A 27 -23.44 2.36 -2.90
N GLY A 28 -22.49 3.25 -3.20
CA GLY A 28 -21.05 3.01 -3.07
C GLY A 28 -20.55 1.86 -3.97
N VAL A 29 -19.31 1.43 -3.74
CA VAL A 29 -18.69 0.30 -4.47
C VAL A 29 -19.51 -0.99 -4.36
N LEU A 30 -20.23 -1.19 -3.25
CA LEU A 30 -21.05 -2.38 -3.01
C LEU A 30 -22.26 -2.48 -3.96
N GLY A 31 -22.83 -1.35 -4.39
CA GLY A 31 -23.92 -1.35 -5.36
C GLY A 31 -23.47 -1.75 -6.77
N GLU A 32 -22.29 -1.30 -7.18
CA GLU A 32 -21.75 -1.60 -8.52
C GLU A 32 -21.33 -3.08 -8.64
N VAL A 33 -20.75 -3.67 -7.59
CA VAL A 33 -20.35 -5.09 -7.58
C VAL A 33 -21.56 -6.03 -7.66
N SER A 34 -22.72 -5.62 -7.15
CA SER A 34 -23.95 -6.43 -7.20
C SER A 34 -24.47 -6.66 -8.63
N VAL A 35 -24.10 -5.79 -9.58
CA VAL A 35 -24.54 -5.87 -10.98
C VAL A 35 -23.69 -6.85 -11.80
N ALA A 36 -22.43 -7.06 -11.41
CA ALA A 36 -21.49 -7.93 -12.15
C ALA A 36 -21.70 -9.43 -11.87
N GLY A 37 -22.54 -9.78 -10.89
CA GLY A 37 -22.83 -11.15 -10.49
C GLY A 37 -21.77 -11.75 -9.54
N PRO A 38 -22.12 -12.80 -8.77
CA PRO A 38 -21.26 -13.33 -7.71
C PRO A 38 -19.89 -13.83 -8.18
N VAL A 39 -19.82 -14.41 -9.39
CA VAL A 39 -18.57 -14.95 -9.96
C VAL A 39 -17.57 -13.83 -10.23
N ALA A 40 -18.01 -12.72 -10.83
CA ALA A 40 -17.15 -11.57 -11.09
C ALA A 40 -16.66 -10.95 -9.77
N ALA A 41 -17.55 -10.82 -8.78
CA ALA A 41 -17.21 -10.29 -7.46
C ALA A 41 -16.10 -11.12 -6.78
N VAL A 42 -16.26 -12.46 -6.74
CA VAL A 42 -15.24 -13.36 -6.18
C VAL A 42 -13.93 -13.28 -6.96
N GLY A 43 -14.00 -13.26 -8.29
CA GLY A 43 -12.83 -13.10 -9.15
C GLY A 43 -12.06 -11.81 -8.85
N THR A 44 -12.75 -10.68 -8.77
CA THR A 44 -12.15 -9.38 -8.43
C THR A 44 -11.47 -9.41 -7.06
N ILE A 45 -12.12 -9.99 -6.04
CA ILE A 45 -11.57 -10.12 -4.69
C ILE A 45 -10.27 -10.95 -4.71
N VAL A 46 -10.28 -12.11 -5.37
CA VAL A 46 -9.10 -12.99 -5.46
C VAL A 46 -7.95 -12.31 -6.19
N VAL A 47 -8.22 -11.65 -7.32
CA VAL A 47 -7.21 -10.93 -8.09
C VAL A 47 -6.63 -9.77 -7.28
N PHE A 48 -7.48 -8.98 -6.62
CA PHE A 48 -7.03 -7.86 -5.79
C PHE A 48 -6.13 -8.32 -4.65
N PHE A 49 -6.59 -9.27 -3.82
CA PHE A 49 -5.80 -9.75 -2.69
C PHE A 49 -4.54 -10.52 -3.14
N GLY A 50 -4.61 -11.24 -4.26
CA GLY A 50 -3.43 -11.87 -4.87
C GLY A 50 -2.38 -10.84 -5.28
N ALA A 51 -2.79 -9.74 -5.91
CA ALA A 51 -1.89 -8.67 -6.30
C ALA A 51 -1.29 -7.94 -5.08
N VAL A 52 -2.09 -7.69 -4.04
CA VAL A 52 -1.59 -7.15 -2.76
C VAL A 52 -0.59 -8.09 -2.09
N ALA A 53 -0.81 -9.41 -2.14
CA ALA A 53 0.13 -10.39 -1.60
C ALA A 53 1.48 -10.35 -2.32
N LEU A 54 1.47 -10.29 -3.65
CA LEU A 54 2.69 -10.18 -4.45
C LEU A 54 3.43 -8.87 -4.21
N TYR A 55 2.69 -7.78 -4.00
CA TYR A 55 3.27 -6.51 -3.58
C TYR A 55 3.93 -6.62 -2.19
N CYS A 56 3.26 -7.21 -1.20
CA CYS A 56 3.80 -7.47 0.12
C CYS A 56 5.09 -8.31 0.07
N VAL A 57 5.12 -9.37 -0.75
CA VAL A 57 6.34 -10.17 -0.98
C VAL A 57 7.48 -9.31 -1.50
N THR A 58 7.21 -8.42 -2.45
CA THR A 58 8.22 -7.49 -3.00
C THR A 58 8.76 -6.56 -1.92
N LEU A 59 7.88 -5.97 -1.09
CA LEU A 59 8.29 -5.10 0.02
C LEU A 59 9.07 -5.86 1.11
N GLN A 60 8.65 -7.10 1.41
CA GLN A 60 9.33 -7.96 2.35
C GLN A 60 10.75 -8.30 1.86
N GLN A 61 10.92 -8.54 0.55
CA GLN A 61 12.24 -8.75 -0.06
C GLN A 61 13.13 -7.52 0.13
N ILE A 62 12.63 -6.30 -0.16
CA ILE A 62 13.38 -5.06 0.08
C ILE A 62 13.90 -5.00 1.53
N LEU A 63 13.03 -5.20 2.50
CA LEU A 63 13.42 -5.13 3.92
C LEU A 63 14.39 -6.25 4.31
N SER A 64 14.26 -7.44 3.73
CA SER A 64 15.12 -8.60 4.05
C SER A 64 16.54 -8.43 3.53
N GLU A 65 16.72 -7.72 2.41
CA GLU A 65 18.03 -7.42 1.81
C GLU A 65 18.79 -6.29 2.54
N LEU A 66 18.09 -5.52 3.38
CA LEU A 66 18.71 -4.45 4.17
C LEU A 66 19.28 -4.99 5.48
N PRO A 67 20.36 -4.39 6.03
CA PRO A 67 20.91 -4.79 7.33
C PRO A 67 19.91 -4.51 8.46
N GLU A 68 19.89 -5.36 9.49
CA GLU A 68 18.87 -5.31 10.55
C GLU A 68 18.85 -3.97 11.31
N TRP A 69 20.02 -3.40 11.58
CA TRP A 69 20.17 -2.12 12.28
C TRP A 69 19.57 -0.94 11.50
N GLY A 70 19.45 -1.08 10.18
CA GLY A 70 18.89 -0.05 9.29
C GLY A 70 17.38 -0.16 9.07
N ARG A 71 16.73 -1.22 9.56
CA ARG A 71 15.30 -1.46 9.33
C ARG A 71 14.47 -0.68 10.33
N ALA A 72 13.68 0.27 9.86
CA ALA A 72 12.66 0.94 10.67
C ALA A 72 11.48 0.00 11.03
N ARG A 73 11.36 -1.13 10.35
CA ARG A 73 10.24 -2.06 10.42
C ARG A 73 10.67 -3.48 10.11
N SER A 74 10.07 -4.48 10.78
CA SER A 74 10.34 -5.89 10.49
C SER A 74 9.74 -6.32 9.14
N PRO A 75 10.43 -7.18 8.35
CA PRO A 75 9.95 -7.59 7.03
C PRO A 75 8.53 -8.20 7.04
N ARG A 76 8.19 -8.96 8.07
CA ARG A 76 6.86 -9.59 8.20
C ARG A 76 5.71 -8.61 8.44
N SER A 77 6.00 -7.42 8.94
CA SER A 77 4.93 -6.48 9.28
C SER A 77 4.33 -5.75 8.07
N VAL A 78 4.91 -5.91 6.86
CA VAL A 78 4.26 -5.43 5.62
C VAL A 78 2.94 -6.14 5.34
N TRP A 79 2.74 -7.34 5.89
CA TRP A 79 1.47 -8.06 5.78
C TRP A 79 0.31 -7.40 6.54
N LEU A 80 0.58 -6.37 7.35
CA LEU A 80 -0.47 -5.53 7.94
C LEU A 80 -1.31 -4.77 6.89
N MET A 81 -0.87 -4.73 5.62
CA MET A 81 -1.67 -4.25 4.49
C MET A 81 -2.99 -5.03 4.30
N PHE A 82 -3.10 -6.26 4.82
CA PHE A 82 -4.34 -7.03 4.82
C PHE A 82 -5.28 -6.72 6.01
N ALA A 83 -4.83 -5.92 6.98
CA ALA A 83 -5.62 -5.59 8.16
C ALA A 83 -6.66 -4.50 7.85
N LEU A 84 -7.69 -4.83 7.07
CA LEU A 84 -8.80 -3.92 6.79
C LEU A 84 -9.56 -3.58 8.08
N PRO A 85 -10.00 -2.32 8.30
CA PRO A 85 -9.78 -1.12 7.49
C PRO A 85 -8.52 -0.33 7.91
N PHE A 86 -7.69 -0.88 8.80
CA PHE A 86 -6.49 -0.21 9.29
C PHE A 86 -5.43 -0.01 8.21
N ASN A 87 -5.40 -0.87 7.19
CA ASN A 87 -4.49 -0.77 6.04
C ASN A 87 -4.49 0.63 5.41
N PHE A 88 -5.66 1.27 5.27
CA PHE A 88 -5.80 2.60 4.67
C PHE A 88 -4.90 3.66 5.34
N VAL A 89 -4.62 3.48 6.63
CA VAL A 89 -3.71 4.35 7.39
C VAL A 89 -2.33 3.72 7.53
N GLU A 90 -2.28 2.43 7.84
CA GLU A 90 -1.02 1.70 8.07
C GLU A 90 -0.10 1.73 6.85
N ASP A 91 -0.66 1.74 5.63
CA ASP A 91 0.08 1.82 4.38
C ASP A 91 0.96 3.09 4.31
N PHE A 92 0.49 4.23 4.83
CA PHE A 92 1.29 5.46 4.91
C PHE A 92 2.54 5.26 5.79
N PHE A 93 2.39 4.54 6.90
CA PHE A 93 3.51 4.24 7.79
C PHE A 93 4.44 3.21 7.16
N ILE A 94 3.91 2.17 6.51
CA ILE A 94 4.72 1.17 5.80
C ILE A 94 5.57 1.83 4.73
N VAL A 95 4.99 2.71 3.90
CA VAL A 95 5.73 3.46 2.86
C VAL A 95 6.83 4.32 3.50
N ASN A 96 6.52 5.10 4.54
CA ASN A 96 7.53 5.94 5.19
C ASN A 96 8.64 5.12 5.87
N ASP A 97 8.30 4.03 6.55
CA ASP A 97 9.24 3.16 7.25
C ASP A 97 10.19 2.46 6.26
N ILE A 98 9.67 1.95 5.14
CA ILE A 98 10.51 1.33 4.09
C ILE A 98 11.41 2.38 3.45
N ALA A 99 10.87 3.56 3.11
CA ALA A 99 11.69 4.65 2.58
C ALA A 99 12.80 5.03 3.56
N GLY A 100 12.50 5.16 4.86
CA GLY A 100 13.50 5.38 5.89
C GLY A 100 14.54 4.26 5.95
N SER A 101 14.11 2.99 5.86
CA SER A 101 15.03 1.85 5.89
C SER A 101 16.00 1.84 4.69
N LEU A 102 15.56 2.31 3.53
CA LEU A 102 16.40 2.43 2.34
C LEU A 102 17.56 3.43 2.51
N SER A 103 17.57 4.30 3.51
CA SER A 103 18.74 5.15 3.79
C SER A 103 19.92 4.38 4.40
N ALA A 104 19.72 3.15 4.84
CA ALA A 104 20.79 2.31 5.39
C ALA A 104 21.71 1.69 4.32
N THR A 105 21.44 1.95 3.04
CA THR A 105 22.23 1.47 1.91
C THR A 105 22.55 2.59 0.94
N SER A 106 23.75 2.58 0.36
CA SER A 106 24.16 3.50 -0.70
C SER A 106 23.73 3.04 -2.10
N VAL A 107 23.21 1.81 -2.22
CA VAL A 107 22.78 1.21 -3.49
C VAL A 107 21.56 1.95 -4.06
N VAL A 108 20.68 2.44 -3.18
CA VAL A 108 19.47 3.16 -3.56
C VAL A 108 19.71 4.65 -3.36
N THR A 109 19.74 5.39 -4.47
CA THR A 109 19.95 6.84 -4.43
C THR A 109 18.80 7.54 -3.71
N ASP A 110 19.09 8.70 -3.11
CA ASP A 110 18.08 9.54 -2.47
C ASP A 110 16.93 9.90 -3.43
N THR A 111 17.24 10.16 -4.70
CA THR A 111 16.23 10.41 -5.74
C THR A 111 15.31 9.21 -5.93
N SER A 112 15.86 8.00 -6.09
CA SER A 112 15.08 6.78 -6.26
C SER A 112 14.18 6.52 -5.03
N ARG A 113 14.74 6.67 -3.82
CA ARG A 113 14.00 6.58 -2.56
C ARG A 113 12.86 7.60 -2.47
N ASN A 114 13.13 8.85 -2.82
CA ASN A 114 12.15 9.93 -2.72
C ASN A 114 11.02 9.78 -3.73
N ILE A 115 11.32 9.33 -4.96
CA ILE A 115 10.30 9.00 -5.96
C ILE A 115 9.41 7.89 -5.42
N TRP A 116 9.99 6.76 -4.99
CA TRP A 116 9.24 5.62 -4.45
C TRP A 116 8.37 6.02 -3.25
N ARG A 117 8.93 6.82 -2.31
CA ARG A 117 8.18 7.34 -1.16
C ARG A 117 7.00 8.21 -1.61
N THR A 118 7.24 9.14 -2.53
CA THR A 118 6.22 10.10 -2.98
C THR A 118 5.09 9.40 -3.72
N THR A 119 5.42 8.45 -4.61
CA THR A 119 4.42 7.64 -5.32
C THR A 119 3.64 6.74 -4.36
N GLY A 120 4.30 6.13 -3.38
CA GLY A 120 3.63 5.36 -2.33
C GLY A 120 2.64 6.19 -1.51
N LEU A 121 3.05 7.38 -1.06
CA LEU A 121 2.16 8.28 -0.31
C LEU A 121 1.02 8.83 -1.15
N ALA A 122 1.27 9.13 -2.44
CA ALA A 122 0.23 9.55 -3.38
C ALA A 122 -0.80 8.43 -3.58
N TRP A 123 -0.36 7.19 -3.71
CA TRP A 123 -1.25 6.02 -3.76
C TRP A 123 -2.11 5.90 -2.50
N CYS A 124 -1.51 6.00 -1.30
CA CYS A 124 -2.27 5.95 -0.05
C CYS A 124 -3.33 7.07 0.03
N ALA A 125 -3.00 8.30 -0.40
CA ALA A 125 -3.96 9.39 -0.45
C ALA A 125 -5.11 9.13 -1.44
N LEU A 126 -4.80 8.61 -2.62
CA LEU A 126 -5.79 8.25 -3.63
C LEU A 126 -6.71 7.11 -3.17
N GLN A 127 -6.21 6.15 -2.38
CA GLN A 127 -7.05 5.14 -1.72
C GLN A 127 -8.09 5.79 -0.79
N ILE A 128 -7.72 6.79 0.00
CA ILE A 128 -8.70 7.51 0.83
C ILE A 128 -9.71 8.27 -0.03
N ILE A 129 -9.26 8.92 -1.11
CA ILE A 129 -10.16 9.60 -2.06
C ILE A 129 -11.14 8.59 -2.69
N SER A 130 -10.70 7.36 -2.96
CA SER A 130 -11.58 6.32 -3.52
C SER A 130 -12.75 5.90 -2.63
N LEU A 131 -12.72 6.25 -1.34
CA LEU A 131 -13.82 5.99 -0.41
C LEU A 131 -14.96 7.00 -0.54
N PHE A 132 -14.74 8.12 -1.24
CA PHE A 132 -15.80 9.09 -1.48
C PHE A 132 -16.79 8.55 -2.51
N PRO A 133 -18.09 8.83 -2.37
CA PRO A 133 -19.07 8.39 -3.35
C PRO A 133 -18.98 9.19 -4.66
N GLY A 134 -19.45 8.57 -5.73
CA GLY A 134 -19.60 9.21 -7.04
C GLY A 134 -18.29 9.31 -7.86
N PRO A 135 -18.26 10.20 -8.87
CA PRO A 135 -17.16 10.24 -9.85
C PRO A 135 -15.79 10.51 -9.24
N ILE A 136 -15.71 11.25 -8.13
CA ILE A 136 -14.46 11.57 -7.45
C ILE A 136 -13.83 10.29 -6.86
N GLY A 137 -14.64 9.44 -6.21
CA GLY A 137 -14.16 8.16 -5.69
C GLY A 137 -13.73 7.21 -6.79
N LEU A 138 -14.51 7.12 -7.86
CA LEU A 138 -14.16 6.29 -9.02
C LEU A 138 -12.84 6.74 -9.66
N ALA A 139 -12.66 8.03 -9.89
CA ALA A 139 -11.42 8.59 -10.41
C ALA A 139 -10.25 8.37 -9.43
N GLY A 140 -10.47 8.57 -8.13
CA GLY A 140 -9.51 8.30 -7.08
C GLY A 140 -9.04 6.84 -7.07
N GLY A 141 -9.98 5.88 -7.15
CA GLY A 141 -9.68 4.45 -7.19
C GLY A 141 -8.93 4.04 -8.45
N ALA A 142 -9.36 4.52 -9.62
CA ALA A 142 -8.68 4.26 -10.89
C ALA A 142 -7.23 4.79 -10.88
N LEU A 143 -7.03 6.04 -10.44
CA LEU A 143 -5.70 6.63 -10.30
C LEU A 143 -4.86 5.93 -9.23
N ALA A 144 -5.47 5.52 -8.11
CA ALA A 144 -4.78 4.77 -7.06
C ALA A 144 -4.13 3.50 -7.61
N ILE A 145 -4.86 2.74 -8.44
CA ILE A 145 -4.34 1.52 -9.07
C ILE A 145 -3.14 1.84 -9.97
N LEU A 146 -3.23 2.87 -10.82
CA LEU A 146 -2.14 3.24 -11.73
C LEU A 146 -0.88 3.67 -10.96
N VAL A 147 -1.04 4.51 -9.94
CA VAL A 147 0.09 4.97 -9.11
C VAL A 147 0.68 3.82 -8.32
N TRP A 148 -0.14 2.93 -7.78
CA TRP A 148 0.31 1.73 -7.07
C TRP A 148 1.12 0.78 -7.96
N LEU A 149 0.66 0.52 -9.19
CA LEU A 149 1.39 -0.32 -10.14
C LEU A 149 2.75 0.30 -10.50
N GLY A 150 2.81 1.62 -10.71
CA GLY A 150 4.08 2.33 -10.91
C GLY A 150 5.01 2.21 -9.70
N ASN A 151 4.47 2.41 -8.50
CA ASN A 151 5.20 2.25 -7.25
C ASN A 151 5.72 0.81 -7.04
N TRP A 152 4.94 -0.19 -7.42
CA TRP A 152 5.32 -1.60 -7.36
C TRP A 152 6.40 -1.94 -8.40
N ALA A 153 6.28 -1.47 -9.63
CA ALA A 153 7.33 -1.63 -10.63
C ALA A 153 8.66 -1.05 -10.15
N HIS A 154 8.63 0.14 -9.53
CA HIS A 154 9.81 0.76 -8.94
C HIS A 154 10.35 -0.03 -7.74
N ALA A 155 9.49 -0.59 -6.89
CA ALA A 155 9.91 -1.52 -5.83
C ALA A 155 10.67 -2.74 -6.40
N GLY A 156 10.21 -3.30 -7.53
CA GLY A 156 10.92 -4.39 -8.22
C GLY A 156 12.29 -3.99 -8.76
N ILE A 157 12.46 -2.75 -9.22
CA ILE A 157 13.78 -2.20 -9.60
C ILE A 157 14.70 -2.11 -8.38
N ILE A 158 14.17 -1.64 -7.24
CA ILE A 158 14.91 -1.55 -5.98
C ILE A 158 15.38 -2.93 -5.52
N VAL A 159 14.51 -3.94 -5.50
CA VAL A 159 14.89 -5.33 -5.16
C VAL A 159 16.04 -5.80 -6.04
N ARG A 160 15.93 -5.64 -7.36
CA ARG A 160 17.00 -6.06 -8.29
C ARG A 160 18.32 -5.34 -8.05
N ALA A 161 18.28 -4.07 -7.65
CA ALA A 161 19.49 -3.31 -7.32
C ALA A 161 20.13 -3.85 -6.02
N LEU A 162 19.32 -4.12 -4.99
CA LEU A 162 19.78 -4.65 -3.70
C LEU A 162 20.38 -6.05 -3.84
N SER A 163 19.70 -6.99 -4.51
CA SER A 163 20.19 -8.37 -4.66
C SER A 163 21.45 -8.49 -5.54
N ARG A 164 21.82 -7.44 -6.29
CA ARG A 164 23.06 -7.37 -7.07
C ARG A 164 24.22 -6.72 -6.32
N ALA A 165 23.94 -6.09 -5.18
CA ALA A 165 24.98 -5.44 -4.39
C ALA A 165 25.84 -6.50 -3.68
N PRO A 166 27.18 -6.33 -3.61
CA PRO A 166 28.02 -7.21 -2.81
C PRO A 166 27.58 -7.19 -1.34
N LEU A 167 27.50 -8.35 -0.70
CA LEU A 167 27.14 -8.46 0.72
C LEU A 167 28.00 -7.51 1.57
N PRO A 168 27.39 -6.75 2.51
CA PRO A 168 28.10 -5.90 3.46
C PRO A 168 29.20 -6.69 4.19
N ARG A 169 30.40 -6.09 4.35
CA ARG A 169 31.59 -6.76 4.92
C ARG A 169 31.40 -7.21 6.37
N ASP A 170 30.42 -6.66 7.06
CA ASP A 170 30.00 -6.93 8.44
C ASP A 170 29.13 -8.20 8.60
N GLN A 171 28.82 -8.90 7.51
CA GLN A 171 28.18 -10.22 7.51
C GLN A 171 29.11 -11.37 7.04
N ARG A 172 30.43 -11.18 7.08
CA ARG A 172 31.43 -12.25 6.86
C ARG A 172 32.04 -12.74 8.16
#